data_AF-A0A1F5USH3-F1
#
_entry.id   AF-A0A1F5USH3-F1
#
_cell.length_a   1.000
_cell.length_b   1.000
_cell.length_c   1.000
_cell.angle_alpha   90.00
_cell.angle_beta   90.00
_cell.angle_gamma   90.00
#
_symmetry.space_group_name_H-M   'P 1'
#
loop_
_entity.id
_entity.type
_entity.pdbx_description
1 polymer ?
#
loop_
_entity_poly.entity_id
_entity_poly.type
_entity_poly.pdbx_seq_one_letter_code
_entity_poly.pdbx_strand_id
1 'polypeptide(L)'
;MKIFTQSGRFWILAAFLIGCGAWIGLLSSSAGSAQSGSSLLIQAVASSRTAGPGSTDIASIYVTVQSSAGLMDGLTDASFSVFAEQIPAQGCLVNLVQVRTGRLGVYRLDIVPGVSGCFWRLGDYVLSVSVRSGSQSGAALVIMTLQ
;
A
#
# COMPACT_ATOMS: atom_id res chain seq x y z
N MET A 1 17.36 -30.34 -57.60
CA MET A 1 18.84 -30.30 -57.65
C MET A 1 19.31 -29.66 -56.35
N LYS A 2 20.03 -30.28 -55.40
CA LYS A 2 20.72 -31.56 -55.27
C LYS A 2 20.36 -32.15 -53.89
N ILE A 3 20.10 -33.45 -53.88
CA ILE A 3 20.14 -34.31 -52.69
C ILE A 3 21.62 -34.51 -52.35
N PHE A 4 21.99 -34.41 -51.07
CA PHE A 4 23.21 -35.00 -50.56
C PHE A 4 22.93 -35.77 -49.26
N THR A 5 23.00 -37.09 -49.43
CA THR A 5 23.04 -38.14 -48.43
C THR A 5 24.51 -38.48 -48.18
N GLN A 6 24.92 -38.72 -46.94
CA GLN A 6 25.91 -39.72 -46.47
C GLN A 6 26.30 -39.36 -45.02
N SER A 7 26.05 -40.17 -43.99
CA SER A 7 26.39 -41.57 -43.66
C SER A 7 27.66 -41.67 -42.81
N GLY A 8 27.54 -42.34 -41.65
CA GLY A 8 28.66 -42.77 -40.80
C GLY A 8 28.28 -42.64 -39.33
N ARG A 9 27.72 -43.68 -38.68
CA ARG A 9 28.41 -44.78 -37.96
C ARG A 9 29.24 -44.23 -36.78
N PHE A 10 29.31 -44.80 -35.59
CA PHE A 10 28.95 -46.09 -35.01
C PHE A 10 29.26 -45.94 -33.48
N TRP A 11 28.40 -46.44 -32.58
CA TRP A 11 28.62 -46.94 -31.20
C TRP A 11 29.53 -46.14 -30.24
N ILE A 12 29.11 -45.89 -28.99
CA ILE A 12 29.39 -46.80 -27.86
C ILE A 12 28.38 -46.56 -26.74
N LEU A 13 27.81 -47.67 -26.27
CA LEU A 13 27.13 -47.82 -25.00
C LEU A 13 28.10 -47.44 -23.86
N ALA A 14 27.84 -46.35 -23.15
CA ALA A 14 28.41 -46.11 -21.84
C ALA A 14 27.27 -46.15 -20.81
N ALA A 15 27.15 -47.31 -20.17
CA ALA A 15 26.38 -47.48 -18.96
C ALA A 15 26.92 -46.51 -17.89
N PHE A 16 26.08 -45.57 -17.45
CA PHE A 16 26.29 -44.83 -16.20
C PHE A 16 25.24 -45.31 -15.19
N LEU A 17 25.48 -46.50 -14.66
CA LEU A 17 25.10 -46.80 -13.29
C LEU A 17 26.03 -45.99 -12.41
N ILE A 18 25.47 -45.16 -11.52
CA ILE A 18 25.94 -44.84 -10.16
C ILE A 18 25.36 -43.47 -9.79
N GLY A 19 24.51 -43.48 -8.76
CA GLY A 19 24.16 -42.29 -8.01
C GLY A 19 22.71 -41.85 -8.16
N CYS A 20 21.77 -42.65 -7.66
CA CYS A 20 20.60 -42.08 -6.98
C CYS A 20 21.07 -41.31 -5.74
N GLY A 21 21.79 -40.21 -5.94
CA GLY A 21 21.89 -39.14 -4.97
C GLY A 21 20.54 -38.45 -5.01
N ALA A 22 19.61 -38.95 -4.21
CA ALA A 22 18.34 -38.28 -3.95
C ALA A 22 18.67 -36.93 -3.30
N TRP A 23 18.87 -35.91 -4.13
CA TRP A 23 18.73 -34.52 -3.72
C TRP A 23 17.24 -34.30 -3.48
N ILE A 24 16.75 -34.80 -2.35
CA ILE A 24 15.53 -34.34 -1.74
C ILE A 24 15.86 -32.93 -1.26
N GLY A 25 15.78 -31.97 -2.19
CA GLY A 25 15.66 -30.58 -1.81
C GLY A 25 14.40 -30.51 -0.96
N LEU A 26 14.57 -30.40 0.36
CA LEU A 26 13.51 -29.96 1.24
C LEU A 26 13.07 -28.59 0.71
N LEU A 27 12.01 -28.58 -0.10
CA LEU A 27 11.19 -27.41 -0.28
C LEU A 27 10.56 -27.18 1.10
N SER A 28 11.29 -26.48 1.97
CA SER A 28 10.73 -25.85 3.14
C SER A 28 9.77 -24.79 2.61
N SER A 29 8.57 -25.21 2.22
CA SER A 29 7.44 -24.33 2.15
C SER A 29 7.25 -23.83 3.57
N SER A 30 7.83 -22.67 3.88
CA SER A 30 7.37 -21.87 4.98
C SER A 30 5.92 -21.57 4.66
N ALA A 31 5.01 -22.42 5.16
CA ALA A 31 3.63 -22.05 5.32
C ALA A 31 3.68 -20.85 6.26
N GLY A 32 3.81 -19.66 5.68
CA GLY A 32 3.68 -18.42 6.41
C GLY A 32 2.31 -18.51 7.04
N SER A 33 2.26 -18.64 8.36
CA SER A 33 1.04 -18.46 9.11
C SER A 33 0.47 -17.13 8.63
N ALA A 34 -0.66 -17.18 7.92
CA ALA A 34 -1.41 -15.99 7.58
C ALA A 34 -1.67 -15.31 8.92
N GLN A 35 -0.89 -14.28 9.22
CA GLN A 35 -0.91 -13.62 10.50
C GLN A 35 -2.31 -13.04 10.59
N SER A 36 -3.15 -13.67 11.40
CA SER A 36 -4.47 -13.18 11.76
C SER A 36 -4.27 -11.97 12.67
N GLY A 37 -3.59 -10.95 12.15
CA GLY A 37 -3.54 -9.62 12.75
C GLY A 37 -4.97 -9.15 12.78
N SER A 38 -5.49 -8.86 13.98
CA SER A 38 -6.86 -8.37 14.09
C SER A 38 -6.97 -7.08 13.27
N SER A 39 -7.94 -7.05 12.37
CA SER A 39 -8.15 -5.91 11.48
C SER A 39 -8.68 -4.71 12.26
N LEU A 40 -8.17 -3.51 11.93
CA LEU A 40 -8.73 -2.25 12.39
C LEU A 40 -9.85 -1.83 11.46
N LEU A 41 -11.00 -1.48 12.02
CA LEU A 41 -12.06 -0.79 11.29
C LEU A 41 -11.72 0.70 11.26
N ILE A 42 -11.66 1.25 10.05
CA ILE A 42 -11.31 2.65 9.82
C ILE A 42 -12.43 3.32 9.05
N GLN A 43 -12.83 4.50 9.52
CA GLN A 43 -13.73 5.39 8.81
C GLN A 43 -13.03 6.72 8.60
N ALA A 44 -13.06 7.24 7.37
CA ALA A 44 -12.38 8.47 7.01
C ALA A 44 -13.33 9.41 6.25
N VAL A 45 -13.29 10.70 6.59
CA VAL A 45 -14.05 11.77 5.93
C VAL A 45 -13.12 12.93 5.66
N ALA A 46 -13.08 13.41 4.41
CA ALA A 46 -12.26 14.55 4.04
C ALA A 46 -12.98 15.88 4.27
N SER A 47 -12.20 16.91 4.57
CA SER A 47 -12.62 18.30 4.64
C SER A 47 -11.60 19.15 3.90
N SER A 48 -12.03 19.78 2.82
CA SER A 48 -11.19 20.69 2.04
C SER A 48 -10.81 21.94 2.85
N ARG A 49 -11.67 22.40 3.77
CA ARG A 49 -11.45 23.54 4.67
C ARG A 49 -10.91 24.78 3.96
N THR A 50 -9.59 24.99 3.99
CA THR A 50 -8.86 26.11 3.37
C THR A 50 -8.13 25.72 2.09
N ALA A 51 -7.97 24.43 1.82
CA ALA A 51 -7.42 23.96 0.56
C ALA A 51 -8.37 24.31 -0.57
N GLY A 52 -7.89 25.17 -1.46
CA GLY A 52 -8.57 25.59 -2.67
C GLY A 52 -7.64 25.46 -3.87
N PRO A 53 -8.18 25.41 -5.10
CA PRO A 53 -7.37 25.33 -6.30
C PRO A 53 -6.32 26.44 -6.37
N GLY A 54 -5.08 26.08 -6.70
CA GLY A 54 -3.95 27.02 -6.76
C GLY A 54 -3.32 27.36 -5.41
N SER A 55 -3.80 26.80 -4.30
CA SER A 55 -3.20 27.00 -2.97
C SER A 55 -2.33 25.83 -2.53
N THR A 56 -1.50 26.06 -1.51
CA THR A 56 -0.74 25.05 -0.77
C THR A 56 -1.28 24.86 0.63
N ASP A 57 -2.51 25.33 0.89
CA ASP A 57 -3.09 25.31 2.22
C ASP A 57 -3.41 23.89 2.68
N ILE A 58 -3.59 23.74 3.98
CA ILE A 58 -3.90 22.46 4.59
C ILE A 58 -5.32 22.02 4.22
N ALA A 59 -5.43 20.79 3.74
CA ALA A 59 -6.67 20.00 3.78
C ALA A 59 -6.62 19.04 4.98
N SER A 60 -7.78 18.61 5.48
CA SER A 60 -7.85 17.73 6.64
C SER A 60 -8.68 16.49 6.36
N ILE A 61 -8.24 15.34 6.85
CA ILE A 61 -9.01 14.10 6.90
C ILE A 61 -9.32 13.78 8.35
N TYR A 62 -10.57 13.52 8.66
CA TYR A 62 -11.02 13.06 9.96
C TYR A 62 -11.18 11.54 9.93
N VAL A 63 -10.51 10.85 10.85
CA VAL A 63 -10.43 9.40 10.88
C VAL A 63 -10.90 8.88 12.22
N THR A 64 -11.78 7.89 12.24
CA THR A 64 -12.10 7.12 13.45
C THR A 64 -11.49 5.73 13.32
N VAL A 65 -10.81 5.27 14.37
CA VAL A 65 -10.16 3.96 14.39
C VAL A 65 -10.79 3.10 15.48
N GLN A 66 -11.26 1.91 15.11
CA GLN A 66 -11.87 0.96 16.01
C GLN A 66 -11.19 -0.41 15.90
N SER A 67 -10.88 -0.99 17.05
CA SER A 67 -10.46 -2.38 17.20
C SER A 67 -11.61 -3.25 17.71
N SER A 68 -11.37 -4.55 17.87
CA SER A 68 -12.30 -5.45 18.56
C SER A 68 -12.57 -5.06 20.02
N ALA A 69 -11.68 -4.30 20.66
CA ALA A 69 -11.85 -3.79 22.02
C ALA A 69 -12.61 -2.44 22.08
N GLY A 70 -12.96 -1.85 20.93
CA GLY A 70 -13.61 -0.54 20.84
C GLY A 70 -12.75 0.52 20.17
N LEU A 71 -13.11 1.79 20.37
CA LEU A 71 -12.41 2.95 19.80
C LEU A 71 -10.96 2.98 20.31
N MET A 72 -10.03 3.23 19.39
CA MET A 72 -8.61 3.28 19.71
C MET A 72 -8.17 4.72 19.94
N ASP A 73 -7.64 4.98 21.13
CA ASP A 73 -6.95 6.22 21.47
C ASP A 73 -5.42 6.00 21.51
N GLY A 74 -4.65 7.09 21.60
CA GLY A 74 -3.19 7.03 21.83
C GLY A 74 -2.33 6.69 20.61
N LEU A 75 -2.91 6.52 19.42
CA LEU A 75 -2.14 6.43 18.16
C LEU A 75 -1.37 7.72 17.88
N THR A 76 -0.19 7.57 17.27
CA THR A 76 0.74 8.66 16.94
C THR A 76 0.86 8.81 15.42
N ASP A 77 1.53 9.86 14.94
CA ASP A 77 1.77 10.13 13.51
C ASP A 77 2.36 8.91 12.77
N ALA A 78 3.25 8.16 13.41
CA ALA A 78 3.85 6.94 12.85
C ALA A 78 2.85 5.79 12.63
N SER A 79 1.66 5.89 13.21
CA SER A 79 0.58 4.91 13.05
C SER A 79 -0.21 5.13 11.76
N PHE A 80 -0.08 6.30 11.11
CA PHE A 80 -0.89 6.70 9.96
C PHE A 80 -0.03 6.81 8.70
N SER A 81 -0.64 6.49 7.56
CA SER A 81 -0.10 6.85 6.24
C SER A 81 -1.24 7.23 5.32
N VAL A 82 -1.00 8.21 4.45
CA VAL A 82 -1.97 8.69 3.46
C VAL A 82 -1.34 8.62 2.08
N PHE A 83 -1.98 7.92 1.15
CA PHE A 83 -1.54 7.84 -0.24
C PHE A 83 -2.64 8.35 -1.16
N ALA A 84 -2.24 8.99 -2.27
CA ALA A 84 -3.17 9.36 -3.32
C ALA A 84 -3.29 8.22 -4.32
N GLU A 85 -4.47 7.61 -4.38
CA GLU A 85 -4.81 6.54 -5.33
C GLU A 85 -5.24 7.14 -6.68
N GLN A 86 -5.92 8.28 -6.63
CA GLN A 86 -6.29 9.07 -7.81
C GLN A 86 -6.07 10.55 -7.53
N ILE A 87 -5.49 11.24 -8.50
CA ILE A 87 -5.33 12.70 -8.50
C ILE A 87 -6.00 13.27 -9.76
N PRO A 88 -6.60 14.48 -9.68
CA PRO A 88 -7.12 15.14 -10.87
C PRO A 88 -5.97 15.49 -11.83
N ALA A 89 -6.32 15.78 -13.08
CA ALA A 89 -5.33 16.19 -14.09
C ALA A 89 -4.51 17.38 -13.60
N GLN A 90 -3.17 17.29 -13.73
CA GLN A 90 -2.21 18.29 -13.24
C GLN A 90 -2.22 18.50 -11.71
N GLY A 91 -2.93 17.65 -10.96
CA GLY A 91 -2.89 17.59 -9.51
C GLY A 91 -1.58 17.02 -8.99
N CYS A 92 -1.42 17.03 -7.67
CA CYS A 92 -0.25 16.47 -7.02
C CYS A 92 -0.60 15.38 -6.02
N LEU A 93 0.38 14.50 -5.82
CA LEU A 93 0.42 13.61 -4.67
C LEU A 93 0.32 14.44 -3.39
N VAL A 94 -0.21 13.82 -2.35
CA VAL A 94 -0.40 14.45 -1.05
C VAL A 94 0.71 14.02 -0.09
N ASN A 95 1.04 14.88 0.87
CA ASN A 95 1.93 14.54 1.97
C ASN A 95 1.22 14.80 3.30
N LEU A 96 1.32 13.84 4.22
CA LEU A 96 0.84 13.96 5.59
C LEU A 96 1.83 14.79 6.40
N VAL A 97 1.39 15.95 6.90
CA VAL A 97 2.27 16.88 7.64
C VAL A 97 2.05 16.82 9.14
N GLN A 98 0.87 16.42 9.59
CA GLN A 98 0.55 16.37 11.01
C GLN A 98 -0.59 15.40 11.28
N VAL A 99 -0.50 14.64 12.37
CA VAL A 99 -1.65 13.98 12.98
C VAL A 99 -1.98 14.65 14.31
N ARG A 100 -3.26 14.92 14.53
CA ARG A 100 -3.78 15.48 15.78
C ARG A 100 -4.80 14.55 16.38
N THR A 101 -4.58 14.15 17.62
CA THR A 101 -5.50 13.30 18.36
C THR A 101 -6.67 14.13 18.88
N GLY A 102 -7.88 13.70 18.56
CA GLY A 102 -9.14 14.21 19.10
C GLY A 102 -9.56 13.44 20.35
N ARG A 103 -10.87 13.39 20.60
CA ARG A 103 -11.46 12.55 21.65
C ARG A 103 -12.12 11.33 21.00
N LEU A 104 -12.25 10.24 21.75
CA LEU A 104 -13.03 9.06 21.35
C LEU A 104 -12.51 8.42 20.05
N GLY A 105 -11.20 8.23 19.94
CA GLY A 105 -10.56 7.58 18.80
C GLY A 105 -10.69 8.32 17.46
N VAL A 106 -11.02 9.62 17.50
CA VAL A 106 -11.05 10.50 16.34
C VAL A 106 -9.69 11.17 16.17
N TYR A 107 -9.16 11.14 14.96
CA TYR A 107 -7.90 11.74 14.56
C TYR A 107 -8.13 12.72 13.41
N ARG A 108 -7.39 13.83 13.42
CA ARG A 108 -7.32 14.76 12.31
C ARG A 108 -5.95 14.63 11.65
N LEU A 109 -5.94 14.30 10.37
CA LEU A 109 -4.76 14.16 9.54
C LEU A 109 -4.70 15.38 8.63
N ASP A 110 -3.67 16.18 8.76
CA ASP A 110 -3.47 17.36 7.92
C ASP A 110 -2.54 17.02 6.76
N ILE A 111 -3.00 17.31 5.55
CA ILE A 111 -2.30 17.02 4.30
C ILE A 111 -2.08 18.28 3.48
N VAL A 112 -1.01 18.28 2.68
CA VAL A 112 -0.64 19.34 1.74
C VAL A 112 -0.19 18.72 0.40
N PRO A 113 -0.05 19.48 -0.69
CA PRO A 113 0.61 19.00 -1.89
C PRO A 113 2.04 18.55 -1.59
N GLY A 114 2.41 17.34 -2.01
CA GLY A 114 3.64 16.67 -1.58
C GLY A 114 4.91 17.11 -2.31
N VAL A 115 4.80 17.93 -3.36
CA VAL A 115 5.94 18.41 -4.15
C VAL A 115 6.02 19.94 -4.06
N SER A 116 7.21 20.46 -3.78
CA SER A 116 7.46 21.91 -3.76
C SER A 116 7.11 22.54 -5.11
N GLY A 117 6.44 23.70 -5.08
CA GLY A 117 5.95 24.38 -6.28
C GLY A 117 4.69 23.76 -6.87
N CYS A 118 4.11 22.75 -6.21
CA CYS A 118 2.81 22.23 -6.58
C CYS A 118 1.67 22.80 -5.72
N PHE A 119 0.48 22.80 -6.30
CA PHE A 119 -0.72 23.37 -5.72
C PHE A 119 -1.88 22.39 -5.89
N TRP A 120 -2.89 22.56 -5.05
CA TRP A 120 -4.16 21.89 -5.26
C TRP A 120 -4.77 22.23 -6.63
N ARG A 121 -5.45 21.28 -7.23
CA ARG A 121 -6.20 21.44 -8.49
C ARG A 121 -7.66 21.10 -8.27
N LEU A 122 -8.51 21.64 -9.13
CA LEU A 122 -9.92 21.28 -9.18
C LEU A 122 -10.09 19.79 -9.49
N GLY A 123 -11.04 19.15 -8.81
CA GLY A 123 -11.44 17.77 -9.06
C GLY A 123 -11.33 16.86 -7.85
N ASP A 124 -11.47 15.56 -8.12
CA ASP A 124 -11.52 14.53 -7.09
C ASP A 124 -10.14 13.94 -6.81
N TYR A 125 -9.77 14.02 -5.54
CA TYR A 125 -8.64 13.29 -4.96
C TYR A 125 -9.20 12.06 -4.25
N VAL A 126 -8.83 10.87 -4.72
CA VAL A 126 -9.13 9.61 -4.02
C VAL A 126 -7.91 9.22 -3.23
N LEU A 127 -8.05 9.22 -1.90
CA LEU A 127 -6.94 8.98 -0.97
C LEU A 127 -7.19 7.68 -0.21
N SER A 128 -6.16 6.88 -0.02
CA SER A 128 -6.17 5.77 0.95
C SER A 128 -5.53 6.23 2.25
N VAL A 129 -6.19 5.91 3.37
CA VAL A 129 -5.68 6.13 4.72
C VAL A 129 -5.47 4.77 5.35
N SER A 130 -4.21 4.42 5.63
CA SER A 130 -3.87 3.19 6.34
C SER A 130 -3.47 3.50 7.77
N VAL A 131 -3.89 2.64 8.70
CA VAL A 131 -3.50 2.72 10.12
C VAL A 131 -2.87 1.42 10.55
N ARG A 132 -1.79 1.51 11.32
CA ARG A 132 -1.11 0.37 11.93
C ARG A 132 -0.87 0.61 13.42
N SER A 133 -1.21 -0.38 14.24
CA SER A 133 -0.93 -0.40 15.68
C SER A 133 -0.47 -1.79 16.09
N GLY A 134 0.84 -1.96 16.33
CA GLY A 134 1.45 -3.26 16.59
C GLY A 134 1.22 -4.26 15.44
N SER A 135 0.49 -5.35 15.73
CA SER A 135 0.09 -6.39 14.77
C SER A 135 -1.25 -6.11 14.07
N GLN A 136 -1.95 -5.04 14.46
CA GLN A 136 -3.23 -4.66 13.89
C GLN A 136 -3.03 -3.66 12.76
N SER A 137 -3.82 -3.79 11.70
CA SER A 137 -3.85 -2.82 10.61
C SER A 137 -5.22 -2.73 9.95
N GLY A 138 -5.47 -1.60 9.30
CA GLY A 138 -6.65 -1.39 8.47
C GLY A 138 -6.39 -0.30 7.43
N ALA A 139 -7.32 -0.15 6.49
CA ALA A 139 -7.31 0.95 5.54
C ALA A 139 -8.74 1.42 5.24
N ALA A 140 -8.88 2.70 4.87
CA ALA A 140 -10.11 3.28 4.35
C ALA A 140 -9.80 4.13 3.11
N LEU A 141 -10.74 4.18 2.17
CA LEU A 141 -10.72 5.15 1.08
C LEU A 141 -11.52 6.39 1.47
N VAL A 142 -11.05 7.56 1.04
CA VAL A 142 -11.75 8.83 1.22
C VAL A 142 -11.64 9.65 -0.06
N ILE A 143 -12.73 10.30 -0.44
CA ILE A 143 -12.76 11.22 -1.58
C ILE A 143 -12.78 12.64 -1.05
N MET A 144 -11.88 13.47 -1.57
CA MET A 144 -11.84 14.91 -1.35
C MET A 144 -12.06 15.62 -2.69
N THR A 145 -13.19 16.29 -2.82
CA THR A 145 -13.52 17.08 -4.02
C THR A 145 -13.17 18.54 -3.78
N LEU A 146 -12.35 19.12 -4.66
CA LEU A 146 -12.06 20.56 -4.69
C LEU A 146 -12.82 21.20 -5.85
N GLN A 147 -13.59 22.24 -5.53
CA GLN A 147 -14.47 22.98 -6.45
C GLN A 147 -14.04 24.44 -6.59
#